data_AF-A0A7X9CJM5-F1
#
_entry.id   AF-A0A7X9CJM5-F1
#
_cell.length_a   1.000
_cell.length_b   1.000
_cell.length_c   1.000
_cell.angle_alpha   90.00
_cell.angle_beta   90.00
_cell.angle_gamma   90.00
#
_symmetry.space_group_name_H-M   'P 1'
#
loop_
_entity.id
_entity.type
_entity.pdbx_description
1 polymer ?
#
loop_
_entity_poly.entity_id
_entity_poly.type
_entity_poly.pdbx_seq_one_letter_code
_entity_poly.pdbx_strand_id
1 'polypeptide(L)' 'PPRAGMHDDVVQAILLAAPKRIVYVSCNPATQARDLNLLDTAYWVTRVQPVDMFPHTHHVENVVLLEKRD' A
#
# COMPACT_ATOMS: atom_id res chain seq x y z
N PRO A 1 -3.97 4.51 -5.20
CA PRO A 1 -5.42 4.24 -5.40
C PRO A 1 -6.26 5.45 -4.97
N PRO A 2 -7.57 5.51 -5.27
CA PRO A 2 -8.48 6.48 -4.65
C PRO A 2 -8.49 6.36 -3.11
N ARG A 3 -9.07 7.34 -2.40
CA ARG A 3 -9.13 7.36 -0.93
C ARG A 3 -9.74 6.11 -0.26
N ALA A 4 -10.52 5.34 -1.01
CA ALA A 4 -11.13 4.09 -0.55
C ALA A 4 -10.14 2.90 -0.46
N GLY A 5 -8.91 3.04 -0.98
CA GLY A 5 -7.93 1.96 -1.09
C GLY A 5 -8.13 1.11 -2.35
N MET A 6 -7.61 -0.11 -2.33
CA MET A 6 -7.74 -1.10 -3.40
C MET A 6 -9.09 -1.81 -3.34
N HIS A 7 -9.60 -2.20 -4.51
CA HIS A 7 -10.72 -3.15 -4.60
C HIS A 7 -10.20 -4.58 -4.43
N ASP A 8 -11.05 -5.49 -3.94
CA ASP A 8 -10.65 -6.87 -3.67
C ASP A 8 -10.11 -7.59 -4.92
N ASP A 9 -10.67 -7.32 -6.10
CA ASP A 9 -10.21 -7.89 -7.36
C ASP A 9 -8.75 -7.52 -7.68
N VAL A 10 -8.33 -6.31 -7.29
CA VAL A 10 -6.95 -5.85 -7.48
C VAL A 10 -6.01 -6.58 -6.53
N VAL A 11 -6.44 -6.80 -5.28
CA VAL A 11 -5.67 -7.59 -4.30
C VAL A 11 -5.46 -9.00 -4.83
N GLN A 12 -6.52 -9.65 -5.33
CA GLN A 12 -6.43 -10.99 -5.91
C GLN A 12 -5.52 -11.03 -7.14
N ALA A 13 -5.62 -10.04 -8.03
CA ALA A 13 -4.75 -9.95 -9.20
C ALA A 13 -3.27 -9.79 -8.82
N ILE A 14 -2.96 -9.02 -7.77
CA ILE A 14 -1.60 -8.87 -7.25
C ILE A 14 -1.08 -10.19 -6.69
N LEU A 15 -1.88 -10.87 -5.87
CA LEU A 15 -1.50 -12.16 -5.27
C LEU A 15 -1.28 -13.23 -6.35
N LEU A 16 -2.08 -13.23 -7.42
CA LEU A 16 -1.93 -14.15 -8.55
C LEU A 16 -0.67 -13.83 -9.37
N ALA A 17 -0.45 -12.56 -9.71
CA ALA A 17 0.73 -12.14 -10.47
C ALA A 17 2.03 -12.32 -9.68
N ALA A 18 1.94 -12.30 -8.35
CA ALA A 18 3.01 -12.51 -7.40
C ALA A 18 4.33 -11.78 -7.73
N PRO A 19 4.31 -10.46 -8.04
CA PRO A 19 5.51 -9.69 -8.33
C PRO A 19 6.47 -9.72 -7.14
N LYS A 20 7.78 -9.60 -7.40
CA LYS A 20 8.80 -9.57 -6.34
C LYS A 20 8.70 -8.31 -5.46
N ARG A 21 8.27 -7.19 -6.03
CA ARG A 21 8.20 -5.88 -5.36
C ARG A 21 6.94 -5.13 -5.76
N ILE A 22 6.35 -4.42 -4.81
CA ILE A 22 5.19 -3.55 -5.01
C ILE A 22 5.47 -2.21 -4.34
N VAL A 23 5.22 -1.11 -5.06
CA VAL A 23 5.24 0.24 -4.49
C VAL A 23 3.80 0.73 -4.39
N TYR A 24 3.31 0.88 -3.16
CA TYR A 24 1.96 1.38 -2.87
C TYR A 24 2.04 2.85 -2.47
N VAL A 25 1.42 3.73 -3.27
CA VAL A 25 1.25 5.16 -2.94
C VAL A 25 -0.19 5.42 -2.51
N SER A 26 -0.38 6.04 -1.32
CA SER A 26 -1.70 6.32 -0.74
C SER A 26 -1.80 7.72 -0.15
N CYS A 27 -2.94 8.37 -0.39
CA CYS A 27 -3.36 9.61 0.28
C CYS A 27 -4.14 9.38 1.57
N ASN A 28 -4.37 8.11 1.94
CA ASN A 28 -5.12 7.70 3.12
C ASN A 28 -4.39 6.53 3.82
N PRO A 29 -3.66 6.80 4.93
CA PRO A 29 -2.94 5.76 5.66
C PRO A 29 -3.85 4.66 6.23
N ALA A 30 -5.10 4.97 6.58
CA ALA A 30 -6.01 4.00 7.19
C ALA A 30 -6.43 2.89 6.21
N THR A 31 -6.85 3.27 5.01
CA THR A 31 -7.19 2.28 3.97
C THR A 31 -5.94 1.58 3.44
N GLN A 32 -4.79 2.25 3.40
CA GLN A 32 -3.52 1.61 3.07
C GLN A 32 -3.20 0.50 4.07
N ALA A 33 -3.30 0.75 5.38
CA ALA A 33 -3.07 -0.27 6.40
C ALA A 33 -3.99 -1.50 6.24
N ARG A 34 -5.28 -1.28 5.96
CA ARG A 34 -6.22 -2.37 5.64
C ARG A 34 -5.73 -3.20 4.45
N ASP A 35 -5.35 -2.55 3.36
CA ASP A 35 -4.92 -3.24 2.14
C ASP A 35 -3.60 -3.99 2.34
N LEU A 36 -2.66 -3.42 3.11
CA LEU A 36 -1.40 -4.09 3.47
C LEU A 36 -1.67 -5.38 4.27
N ASN A 37 -2.65 -5.36 5.19
CA ASN A 37 -3.04 -6.56 5.93
C ASN A 37 -3.57 -7.67 5.01
N LEU A 38 -4.27 -7.33 3.92
CA LEU A 38 -4.76 -8.32 2.94
C LEU A 38 -3.61 -8.96 2.15
N LEU A 39 -2.51 -8.23 1.97
CA LEU A 39 -1.30 -8.72 1.27
C LEU A 39 -0.28 -9.37 2.22
N ASP A 40 -0.47 -9.28 3.54
CA ASP A 40 0.51 -9.72 4.54
C ASP A 40 0.83 -11.21 4.44
N THR A 41 -0.10 -12.03 3.95
CA THR A 41 0.14 -13.47 3.75
C THR A 41 1.24 -13.78 2.72
N ALA A 42 1.50 -12.87 1.78
CA ALA A 42 2.44 -13.08 0.67
C ALA A 42 3.55 -12.03 0.59
N TYR A 43 3.44 -10.93 1.33
CA TYR A 43 4.37 -9.80 1.25
C TYR A 43 4.84 -9.32 2.64
N TRP A 44 6.08 -8.82 2.69
CA TRP A 44 6.65 -8.06 3.80
C TRP A 44 6.57 -6.58 3.49
N VAL A 45 6.20 -5.75 4.47
CA VAL A 45 6.39 -4.30 4.41
C VAL A 45 7.83 -4.00 4.81
N THR A 46 8.65 -3.54 3.87
CA THR A 46 10.09 -3.33 4.10
C THR A 46 10.48 -1.87 4.25
N ARG A 47 9.66 -0.95 3.72
CA ARG A 47 9.87 0.49 3.90
C ARG A 47 8.57 1.27 3.89
N VAL A 48 8.52 2.31 4.71
CA VAL A 48 7.42 3.29 4.76
C VAL A 48 8.03 4.70 4.70
N GLN A 49 7.51 5.56 3.84
CA GLN A 49 7.94 6.94 3.68
C GLN A 49 6.72 7.86 3.58
N PRO A 50 6.35 8.56 4.66
CA PRO A 50 5.40 9.66 4.61
C PRO A 50 5.98 10.82 3.81
N VAL A 51 5.13 11.52 3.06
CA VAL A 51 5.48 12.68 2.25
C VAL A 51 4.45 13.78 2.52
N ASP A 52 4.93 14.95 2.92
CA ASP A 52 4.09 16.14 3.04
C ASP A 52 3.92 16.80 1.67
N MET A 53 2.95 16.32 0.90
CA MET A 53 2.57 16.95 -0.38
C MET A 53 1.63 18.15 -0.20
N PHE A 54 1.03 18.31 0.99
CA PHE A 54 0.04 19.35 1.28
C PHE A 54 0.33 20.04 2.62
N PRO A 55 1.37 20.89 2.68
CA PRO A 55 1.78 21.55 3.91
C PRO A 55 0.64 22.37 4.52
N HIS A 56 0.62 22.42 5.86
CA HIS A 56 -0.42 23.10 6.65
C HIS A 56 -1.83 22.50 6.53
N THR A 57 -1.93 21.26 6.04
CA THR A 57 -3.18 20.48 6.07
C THR A 57 -3.02 19.23 6.94
N HIS A 58 -4.11 18.51 7.16
CA HIS A 58 -4.08 17.22 7.85
C HIS A 58 -3.78 16.05 6.89
N HIS A 59 -3.58 16.31 5.60
CA HIS A 59 -3.34 15.26 4.61
C HIS A 59 -1.91 14.77 4.68
N VAL A 60 -1.75 13.45 4.59
CA VAL A 60 -0.45 12.79 4.52
C VAL A 60 -0.49 11.83 3.35
N GLU A 61 0.42 12.02 2.40
CA GLU A 61 0.71 11.03 1.37
C GLU A 61 1.73 10.04 1.93
N ASN A 62 1.58 8.75 1.63
CA ASN A 62 2.45 7.72 2.14
C ASN A 62 2.83 6.71 1.06
N VAL A 63 4.13 6.45 0.96
CA VAL A 63 4.69 5.46 0.05
C VAL A 63 5.16 4.26 0.85
N VAL A 64 4.68 3.07 0.47
CA VAL A 64 5.05 1.80 1.10
C VAL A 64 5.69 0.88 0.07
N LEU A 65 6.85 0.33 0.41
CA LEU A 65 7.47 -0.75 -0.34
C LEU A 65 7.09 -2.08 0.29
N LEU A 66 6.54 -2.97 -0.53
CA LEU A 66 6.36 -4.37 -0.19
C LEU A 66 7.31 -5.25 -1.01
N GLU A 67 7.88 -6.25 -0.36
CA GLU A 67 8.69 -7.30 -1.00
C GLU A 67 8.07 -8.67 -0.74
N LYS A 68 8.05 -9.53 -1.75
CA LYS A 68 7.44 -10.86 -1.64
C LYS A 68 8.14 -11.68 -0.55
N ARG A 69 7.37 -12.43 0.25
CA ARG A 69 7.92 -13.38 1.22
C ARG A 69 8.55 -14.56 0.49
N ASP A 70 9.71 -15.01 0.97
CA ASP A 70 10.39 -16.22 0.50
C ASP A 70 9.71 -17.50 1.03
#